data_AF-A0A1F5L6W9-F1
#
_entry.id   AF-A0A1F5L6W9-F1
#
_cell.length_a   1.000
_cell.length_b   1.000
_cell.length_c   1.000
_cell.angle_alpha   90.00
_cell.angle_beta   90.00
_cell.angle_gamma   90.00
#
_symmetry.space_group_name_H-M   'P 1'
#
loop_
_entity.id
_entity.type
_entity.pdbx_description
1 polymer ?
#
loop_
_entity_poly.entity_id
_entity_poly.type
_entity_poly.pdbx_seq_one_letter_code
_entity_poly.pdbx_strand_id
1 'polypeptide(L)'
;MASAPSTVLIIGASRGIGLQLVEKSLAKYPSAVIYATARSSATAVGLQKLHKDHPGRIHILEVDVADASSIHLLKETISQTTSTLDQVIYSAGVLKGLGPLTAAGLDGLKENMTVNLFGAYASAMEFFPFVERSTYPKKVLTFIGSSFGSITTFKENFEMHNLIFGTTGVNMTAAYDISKTAVERLAFELDLELRPKGVPVLLIHPGLPKTDMNPMGNITVDASATGVIDVIGEYTADREERFLDFQGKAVPLNSVGKDKQGIAGSLIGTIITYGMSIGLGFAGTVEKYTMLHSSDTAGYRNALYLGIGKDLRTEMKKNKQNMTSGGYRRPSAPIKTSTSTPTPTSPPLFSLPTHIMSLTTQELEILSTKAIDAKATAYCPYSKFRVGACILTSSGEFISGANVENASYPVGTCAERVAFGTAIVAGHKDFKALAVATDITPPASPCGMCRQFIREFTTPSFPVYMYDGEGKYKIMTMAELLPDSFGPSDLTQE
;
A
#
# COMPACT_ATOMS: atom_id res chain seq x y z
N MET A 1 -19.53 -23.58 26.00
CA MET A 1 -18.20 -24.00 25.50
C MET A 1 -18.27 -23.91 23.98
N ALA A 2 -17.38 -23.16 23.33
CA ALA A 2 -17.29 -23.24 21.87
C ALA A 2 -17.05 -24.71 21.51
N SER A 3 -17.76 -25.25 20.53
CA SER A 3 -17.54 -26.63 20.08
C SER A 3 -16.07 -26.79 19.67
N ALA A 4 -15.52 -27.99 19.81
CA ALA A 4 -14.23 -28.37 19.22
C ALA A 4 -14.46 -28.81 17.75
N PRO A 5 -13.44 -28.79 16.88
CA PRO A 5 -13.60 -29.37 15.55
C PRO A 5 -13.88 -30.86 15.67
N SER A 6 -14.75 -31.37 14.80
CA SER A 6 -15.06 -32.80 14.64
C SER A 6 -14.16 -33.45 13.58
N THR A 7 -13.65 -32.68 12.62
CA THR A 7 -12.79 -33.19 11.54
C THR A 7 -11.60 -32.28 11.25
N VAL A 8 -10.40 -32.87 11.19
CA VAL A 8 -9.15 -32.16 10.86
C VAL A 8 -8.42 -32.92 9.75
N LEU A 9 -8.05 -32.24 8.67
CA LEU A 9 -7.20 -32.76 7.61
C LEU A 9 -5.81 -32.13 7.69
N ILE A 10 -4.76 -32.95 7.76
CA ILE A 10 -3.37 -32.50 7.78
C ILE A 10 -2.65 -33.11 6.58
N ILE A 11 -2.32 -32.26 5.60
CA ILE A 11 -1.62 -32.66 4.38
C ILE A 11 -0.11 -32.54 4.60
N GLY A 12 0.61 -33.66 4.50
CA GLY A 12 2.05 -33.74 4.75
C GLY A 12 2.41 -34.05 6.20
N ALA A 13 1.85 -35.11 6.76
CA ALA A 13 1.93 -35.48 8.18
C ALA A 13 2.91 -36.63 8.50
N SER A 14 3.72 -37.09 7.54
CA SER A 14 4.55 -38.29 7.73
C SER A 14 5.68 -38.15 8.76
N ARG A 15 6.20 -36.93 8.97
CA ARG A 15 7.31 -36.61 9.88
C ARG A 15 7.34 -35.13 10.25
N GLY A 16 8.29 -34.74 11.10
CA GLY A 16 8.57 -33.34 11.45
C GLY A 16 7.36 -32.63 12.04
N ILE A 17 7.13 -31.37 11.64
CA ILE A 17 6.01 -30.56 12.13
C ILE A 17 4.68 -31.24 11.83
N GLY A 18 4.46 -31.76 10.62
CA GLY A 18 3.17 -32.36 10.24
C GLY A 18 2.76 -33.54 11.13
N LEU A 19 3.72 -34.41 11.48
CA LEU A 19 3.47 -35.51 12.42
C LEU A 19 3.12 -34.99 13.82
N GLN A 20 3.85 -33.97 14.29
CA GLN A 20 3.60 -33.38 15.59
C GLN A 20 2.26 -32.64 15.63
N LEU A 21 1.82 -32.02 14.54
CA LEU A 21 0.49 -31.41 14.43
C LEU A 21 -0.62 -32.45 14.57
N VAL A 22 -0.44 -33.68 14.06
CA VAL A 22 -1.38 -34.78 14.30
C VAL A 22 -1.45 -35.11 15.79
N GLU A 23 -0.30 -35.32 16.44
CA GLU A 23 -0.24 -35.63 17.87
C GLU A 23 -0.89 -34.54 18.73
N LYS A 24 -0.60 -33.27 18.46
CA LYS A 24 -1.18 -32.13 19.18
C LYS A 24 -2.67 -31.94 18.91
N SER A 25 -3.12 -32.22 17.68
CA SER A 25 -4.55 -32.22 17.35
C SER A 25 -5.31 -33.32 18.11
N LEU A 26 -4.74 -34.52 18.26
CA LEU A 26 -5.35 -35.61 19.03
C LEU A 26 -5.50 -35.23 20.51
N ALA A 27 -4.45 -34.64 21.09
CA ALA A 27 -4.44 -34.22 22.48
C ALA A 27 -5.43 -33.07 22.74
N LYS A 28 -5.47 -32.07 21.84
CA LYS A 28 -6.32 -30.88 22.01
C LYS A 28 -7.79 -31.13 21.69
N TYR A 29 -8.09 -32.03 20.76
CA TYR A 29 -9.45 -32.29 20.29
C TYR A 29 -9.86 -33.74 20.56
N PRO A 30 -10.31 -34.08 21.78
CA PRO A 30 -10.59 -35.45 22.21
C PRO A 30 -11.73 -36.16 21.48
N SER A 31 -12.40 -35.53 20.52
CA SER A 31 -13.47 -36.15 19.70
C SER A 31 -13.26 -36.01 18.20
N ALA A 32 -12.22 -35.29 17.74
CA ALA A 32 -11.99 -35.03 16.32
C ALA A 32 -11.45 -36.25 15.55
N VAL A 33 -12.03 -36.56 14.41
CA VAL A 33 -11.43 -37.49 13.44
C VAL A 33 -10.32 -36.75 12.67
N ILE A 34 -9.13 -37.34 12.60
CA ILE A 34 -7.97 -36.76 11.93
C ILE A 34 -7.65 -37.54 10.67
N TYR A 35 -7.70 -36.87 9.53
CA TYR A 35 -7.16 -37.35 8.27
C TYR A 35 -5.72 -36.88 8.15
N ALA A 36 -4.77 -37.80 8.24
CA ALA A 36 -3.34 -37.50 8.22
C ALA A 36 -2.72 -38.09 6.95
N THR A 37 -2.11 -37.24 6.12
CA THR A 37 -1.60 -37.71 4.82
C THR A 37 -0.09 -37.94 4.80
N ALA A 38 0.35 -38.90 3.99
CA ALA A 38 1.75 -39.17 3.71
C ALA A 38 1.93 -39.58 2.24
N ARG A 39 3.14 -39.43 1.67
CA ARG A 39 3.42 -39.96 0.32
C ARG A 39 3.33 -41.48 0.25
N SER A 40 3.69 -42.15 1.34
CA SER A 40 3.58 -43.60 1.50
C SER A 40 3.25 -43.90 2.95
N SER A 41 2.11 -44.55 3.17
CA SER A 41 1.63 -44.98 4.48
C SER A 41 2.58 -46.00 5.13
N ALA A 42 3.22 -46.85 4.33
CA ALA A 42 4.16 -47.88 4.78
C ALA A 42 5.43 -47.29 5.41
N THR A 43 5.88 -46.12 4.93
CA THR A 43 7.11 -45.47 5.44
C THR A 43 6.84 -44.44 6.54
N ALA A 44 5.58 -44.11 6.80
CA ALA A 44 5.17 -43.14 7.81
C ALA A 44 5.08 -43.75 9.21
N VAL A 45 6.19 -44.28 9.73
CA VAL A 45 6.26 -45.05 11.00
C VAL A 45 5.63 -44.29 12.18
N GLY A 46 5.87 -42.97 12.27
CA GLY A 46 5.29 -42.13 13.32
C GLY A 46 3.75 -42.08 13.25
N LEU A 47 3.17 -41.95 12.05
CA LEU A 47 1.72 -41.98 11.87
C LEU A 47 1.14 -43.35 12.18
N GLN A 48 1.82 -44.43 11.77
CA GLN A 48 1.40 -45.80 12.06
C GLN A 48 1.35 -46.06 13.58
N LYS A 49 2.33 -45.55 14.32
CA LYS A 49 2.33 -45.60 15.78
C LYS A 49 1.13 -44.85 16.37
N LEU A 50 0.92 -43.58 15.99
CA LEU A 50 -0.21 -42.80 16.48
C LEU A 50 -1.57 -43.44 16.12
N HIS A 51 -1.70 -44.03 14.92
CA HIS A 51 -2.91 -44.72 14.50
C HIS A 51 -3.22 -45.94 15.37
N LYS A 52 -2.18 -46.70 15.75
CA LYS A 52 -2.30 -47.82 16.69
C LYS A 52 -2.69 -47.35 18.10
N ASP A 53 -2.11 -46.24 18.56
CA ASP A 53 -2.35 -45.69 19.90
C ASP A 53 -3.74 -45.01 20.02
N HIS A 54 -4.35 -44.61 18.89
CA HIS A 54 -5.64 -43.93 18.81
C HIS A 54 -6.59 -44.59 17.78
N PRO A 55 -7.08 -45.82 18.04
CA PRO A 55 -7.89 -46.58 17.10
C PRO A 55 -9.19 -45.84 16.73
N GLY A 56 -9.52 -45.80 15.44
CA GLY A 56 -10.73 -45.16 14.91
C GLY A 56 -10.69 -43.63 14.88
N ARG A 57 -9.59 -43.00 15.30
CA ARG A 57 -9.44 -41.54 15.35
C ARG A 57 -8.53 -40.96 14.28
N ILE A 58 -7.67 -41.77 13.70
CA ILE A 58 -6.73 -41.36 12.66
C ILE A 58 -7.00 -42.17 11.39
N HIS A 59 -7.19 -41.50 10.27
CA HIS A 59 -7.18 -42.10 8.94
C HIS A 59 -5.88 -41.71 8.24
N ILE A 60 -4.97 -42.68 8.06
CA ILE A 60 -3.75 -42.47 7.29
C ILE A 60 -4.10 -42.61 5.81
N LEU A 61 -3.86 -41.55 5.03
CA LEU A 61 -4.18 -41.52 3.61
C LEU A 61 -2.93 -41.20 2.78
N GLU A 62 -2.84 -41.78 1.59
CA GLU A 62 -1.70 -41.54 0.69
C GLU A 62 -1.97 -40.36 -0.24
N VAL A 63 -0.98 -39.46 -0.37
CA VAL A 63 -1.03 -38.36 -1.34
C VAL A 63 0.38 -37.92 -1.72
N ASP A 64 0.61 -37.75 -3.02
CA ASP A 64 1.71 -36.94 -3.54
C ASP A 64 1.15 -35.57 -3.98
N VAL A 65 1.48 -34.52 -3.23
CA VAL A 65 1.01 -33.16 -3.53
C VAL A 65 1.62 -32.60 -4.81
N ALA A 66 2.64 -33.23 -5.39
CA ALA A 66 3.16 -32.88 -6.70
C ALA A 66 2.32 -33.43 -7.87
N ASP A 67 1.36 -34.33 -7.60
CA ASP A 67 0.48 -34.93 -8.60
C ASP A 67 -1.00 -34.58 -8.33
N ALA A 68 -1.59 -33.79 -9.23
CA ALA A 68 -3.00 -33.41 -9.13
C ALA A 68 -3.96 -34.61 -9.12
N SER A 69 -3.62 -35.70 -9.80
CA SER A 69 -4.44 -36.92 -9.83
C SER A 69 -4.43 -37.61 -8.45
N SER A 70 -3.28 -37.60 -7.78
CA SER A 70 -3.14 -38.10 -6.40
C SER A 70 -3.97 -37.27 -5.42
N ILE A 71 -3.97 -35.94 -5.55
CA ILE A 71 -4.80 -35.04 -4.72
C ILE A 71 -6.30 -35.29 -4.97
N HIS A 72 -6.70 -35.47 -6.23
CA HIS A 72 -8.08 -35.78 -6.57
C HIS A 72 -8.54 -37.12 -5.97
N LEU A 73 -7.70 -38.15 -6.05
CA LEU A 73 -7.96 -39.45 -5.42
C LEU A 73 -8.09 -39.34 -3.89
N LEU A 74 -7.27 -38.51 -3.25
CA LEU A 74 -7.39 -38.22 -1.82
C LEU A 74 -8.76 -37.61 -1.50
N LYS A 75 -9.22 -36.63 -2.31
CA LYS A 75 -10.55 -36.02 -2.17
C LYS A 75 -11.67 -37.05 -2.32
N GLU A 76 -11.59 -37.92 -3.33
CA GLU A 76 -12.58 -38.99 -3.52
C GLU A 76 -12.63 -39.94 -2.32
N THR A 77 -11.46 -40.32 -1.80
CA THR A 77 -11.36 -41.19 -0.61
C THR A 77 -11.97 -40.55 0.63
N ILE A 78 -11.68 -39.27 0.89
CA ILE A 78 -12.26 -38.55 2.03
C ILE A 78 -13.78 -38.41 1.88
N SER A 79 -14.27 -38.15 0.66
CA SER A 79 -15.70 -37.99 0.35
C SER A 79 -16.54 -39.22 0.70
N GLN A 80 -15.94 -40.41 0.74
CA GLN A 80 -16.62 -41.65 1.15
C GLN A 80 -16.92 -41.69 2.66
N THR A 81 -16.21 -40.90 3.46
CA THR A 81 -16.31 -40.93 4.93
C THR A 81 -16.94 -39.67 5.51
N THR A 82 -16.76 -38.51 4.89
CA THR A 82 -17.32 -37.24 5.34
C THR A 82 -17.61 -36.31 4.16
N SER A 83 -18.64 -35.48 4.30
CA SER A 83 -18.96 -34.39 3.37
C SER A 83 -18.39 -33.04 3.81
N THR A 84 -17.83 -32.94 5.02
CA THR A 84 -17.34 -31.68 5.62
C THR A 84 -15.97 -31.85 6.27
N LEU A 85 -15.21 -30.76 6.33
CA LEU A 85 -13.95 -30.66 7.06
C LEU A 85 -13.97 -29.36 7.87
N ASP A 86 -13.66 -29.41 9.16
CA ASP A 86 -13.67 -28.21 9.99
C ASP A 86 -12.36 -27.43 9.86
N GLN A 87 -11.23 -28.15 9.87
CA GLN A 87 -9.91 -27.54 9.74
C GLN A 87 -9.07 -28.30 8.72
N VAL A 88 -8.39 -27.58 7.84
CA VAL A 88 -7.44 -28.17 6.87
C VAL A 88 -6.09 -27.47 7.02
N ILE A 89 -5.02 -28.25 7.14
CA ILE A 89 -3.66 -27.76 7.34
C ILE A 89 -2.76 -28.25 6.21
N TYR A 90 -2.27 -27.32 5.39
CA TYR A 90 -1.30 -27.55 4.32
C TYR A 90 0.12 -27.43 4.88
N SER A 91 0.67 -28.55 5.36
CA SER A 91 2.00 -28.63 5.97
C SER A 91 3.07 -29.26 5.06
N ALA A 92 2.68 -29.89 3.95
CA ALA A 92 3.61 -30.48 3.00
C ALA A 92 4.57 -29.41 2.46
N GLY A 93 5.86 -29.72 2.48
CA GLY A 93 6.87 -28.81 1.96
C GLY A 93 8.24 -29.45 1.83
N VAL A 94 9.05 -28.87 0.95
CA VAL A 94 10.45 -29.23 0.71
C VAL A 94 11.32 -27.98 0.76
N LEU A 95 12.61 -28.19 1.00
CA LEU A 95 13.67 -27.20 0.86
C LEU A 95 14.71 -27.81 -0.08
N LYS A 96 14.76 -27.29 -1.31
CA LYS A 96 15.60 -27.81 -2.40
C LYS A 96 16.42 -26.71 -3.06
N GLY A 97 17.52 -27.07 -3.71
CA GLY A 97 18.43 -26.12 -4.34
C GLY A 97 19.18 -25.26 -3.33
N LEU A 98 19.76 -25.88 -2.30
CA LEU A 98 20.66 -25.19 -1.37
C LEU A 98 21.87 -24.64 -2.13
N GLY A 99 22.10 -23.33 -2.03
CA GLY A 99 23.21 -22.67 -2.71
C GLY A 99 22.90 -21.24 -3.14
N PRO A 100 23.91 -20.51 -3.68
CA PRO A 100 23.68 -19.22 -4.32
C PRO A 100 22.64 -19.34 -5.43
N LEU A 101 21.68 -18.42 -5.50
CA LEU A 101 20.62 -18.47 -6.51
C LEU A 101 21.16 -18.53 -7.95
N THR A 102 22.31 -17.90 -8.21
CA THR A 102 23.01 -17.90 -9.51
C THR A 102 23.66 -19.24 -9.86
N ALA A 103 23.80 -20.16 -8.90
CA ALA A 103 24.47 -21.45 -9.06
C ALA A 103 23.57 -22.66 -8.69
N ALA A 104 22.45 -22.45 -8.01
CA ALA A 104 21.55 -23.50 -7.52
C ALA A 104 20.80 -24.26 -8.64
N GLY A 105 20.82 -23.74 -9.87
CA GLY A 105 20.10 -24.32 -11.01
C GLY A 105 18.58 -24.16 -10.90
N LEU A 106 17.86 -24.59 -11.94
CA LEU A 106 16.41 -24.42 -12.03
C LEU A 106 15.62 -25.51 -11.28
N ASP A 107 16.19 -26.70 -11.12
CA ASP A 107 15.47 -27.88 -10.61
C ASP A 107 15.05 -27.70 -9.15
N GLY A 108 15.93 -27.15 -8.31
CA GLY A 108 15.60 -26.83 -6.92
C GLY A 108 14.44 -25.85 -6.83
N LEU A 109 14.45 -24.78 -7.62
CA LEU A 109 13.36 -23.80 -7.66
C LEU A 109 12.05 -24.45 -8.13
N LYS A 110 12.08 -25.23 -9.21
CA LYS A 110 10.91 -25.97 -9.70
C LYS A 110 10.34 -26.91 -8.63
N GLU A 111 11.19 -27.69 -7.95
CA GLU A 111 10.74 -28.64 -6.94
C GLU A 111 10.09 -27.93 -5.74
N ASN A 112 10.68 -26.83 -5.25
CA ASN A 112 10.05 -26.00 -4.22
C ASN A 112 8.71 -25.44 -4.69
N MET A 113 8.61 -24.91 -5.91
CA MET A 113 7.35 -24.37 -6.45
C MET A 113 6.28 -25.44 -6.63
N THR A 114 6.65 -26.61 -7.15
CA THR A 114 5.73 -27.73 -7.35
C THR A 114 5.14 -28.21 -6.03
N VAL A 115 5.97 -28.44 -5.01
CA VAL A 115 5.48 -28.98 -3.73
C VAL A 115 4.88 -27.90 -2.85
N ASN A 116 5.61 -26.80 -2.61
CA ASN A 116 5.21 -25.80 -1.62
C ASN A 116 4.05 -24.94 -2.11
N LEU A 117 4.02 -24.59 -3.40
CA LEU A 117 3.01 -23.69 -3.97
C LEU A 117 1.93 -24.45 -4.74
N PHE A 118 2.29 -25.15 -5.82
CA PHE A 118 1.29 -25.77 -6.70
C PHE A 118 0.53 -26.90 -6.00
N GLY A 119 1.23 -27.72 -5.20
CA GLY A 119 0.60 -28.75 -4.39
C GLY A 119 -0.35 -28.17 -3.33
N ALA A 120 0.04 -27.07 -2.69
CA ALA A 120 -0.82 -26.38 -1.73
C ALA A 120 -2.04 -25.73 -2.41
N TYR A 121 -1.86 -25.11 -3.59
CA TYR A 121 -2.96 -24.57 -4.39
C TYR A 121 -3.94 -25.66 -4.85
N ALA A 122 -3.45 -26.72 -5.48
CA ALA A 122 -4.28 -27.81 -5.97
C ALA A 122 -5.06 -28.48 -4.83
N SER A 123 -4.40 -28.70 -3.69
CA SER A 123 -5.06 -29.21 -2.48
C SER A 123 -6.11 -28.23 -1.95
N ALA A 124 -5.85 -26.92 -1.97
CA ALA A 124 -6.82 -25.92 -1.54
C ALA A 124 -8.09 -25.94 -2.39
N MET A 125 -7.95 -26.06 -3.71
CA MET A 125 -9.08 -26.13 -4.65
C MET A 125 -9.98 -27.34 -4.40
N GLU A 126 -9.41 -28.49 -4.03
CA GLU A 126 -10.18 -29.71 -3.75
C GLU A 126 -10.83 -29.70 -2.36
N PHE A 127 -10.21 -29.07 -1.35
CA PHE A 127 -10.65 -29.17 0.04
C PHE A 127 -11.40 -27.95 0.59
N PHE A 128 -11.27 -26.75 0.00
CA PHE A 128 -12.09 -25.60 0.44
C PHE A 128 -13.60 -25.88 0.40
N PRO A 129 -14.16 -26.64 -0.57
CA PRO A 129 -15.60 -26.89 -0.60
C PRO A 129 -16.09 -27.71 0.61
N PHE A 130 -15.24 -28.54 1.20
CA PHE A 130 -15.57 -29.28 2.43
C PHE A 130 -15.66 -28.35 3.63
N VAL A 131 -14.76 -27.36 3.70
CA VAL A 131 -14.75 -26.34 4.75
C VAL A 131 -15.91 -25.37 4.57
N GLU A 132 -16.26 -25.03 3.34
CA GLU A 132 -17.42 -24.21 3.03
C GLU A 132 -18.71 -24.85 3.58
N ARG A 133 -18.88 -26.17 3.42
CA ARG A 133 -20.03 -26.92 3.95
C ARG A 133 -20.02 -27.15 5.47
N SER A 134 -18.89 -26.98 6.15
CA SER A 134 -18.82 -27.13 7.60
C SER A 134 -19.61 -26.01 8.32
N THR A 135 -20.32 -26.38 9.39
CA THR A 135 -21.02 -25.45 10.30
C THR A 135 -20.18 -25.05 11.50
N TYR A 136 -18.94 -25.54 11.59
CA TYR A 136 -18.03 -25.24 12.69
C TYR A 136 -17.65 -23.74 12.67
N PRO A 137 -17.89 -22.97 13.76
CA PRO A 137 -17.71 -21.52 13.73
C PRO A 137 -16.26 -21.07 13.58
N LYS A 138 -15.30 -21.92 13.97
CA LYS A 138 -13.86 -21.67 13.83
C LYS A 138 -13.24 -22.49 12.69
N LYS A 139 -14.02 -22.74 11.63
CA LYS A 139 -13.54 -23.45 10.45
C LYS A 139 -12.49 -22.63 9.70
N VAL A 140 -11.44 -23.27 9.20
CA VAL A 140 -10.29 -22.55 8.63
C VAL A 140 -9.44 -23.41 7.69
N LEU A 141 -8.92 -22.78 6.64
CA LEU A 141 -7.84 -23.29 5.82
C LEU A 141 -6.51 -22.71 6.32
N THR A 142 -5.56 -23.55 6.69
CA THR A 142 -4.27 -23.12 7.25
C THR A 142 -3.11 -23.51 6.35
N PHE A 143 -2.32 -22.53 5.92
CA PHE A 143 -1.06 -22.74 5.20
C PHE A 143 0.12 -22.58 6.15
N ILE A 144 1.03 -23.57 6.17
CA ILE A 144 2.29 -23.43 6.89
C ILE A 144 3.28 -22.60 6.05
N GLY A 145 3.34 -21.31 6.38
CA GLY A 145 4.24 -20.33 5.80
C GLY A 145 5.64 -20.36 6.41
N SER A 146 6.40 -19.30 6.18
CA SER A 146 7.70 -19.07 6.81
C SER A 146 7.98 -17.58 6.82
N SER A 147 8.53 -17.05 7.92
CA SER A 147 9.02 -15.67 7.92
C SER A 147 10.06 -15.41 6.83
N PHE A 148 10.77 -16.44 6.34
CA PHE A 148 11.70 -16.34 5.21
C PHE A 148 11.01 -16.03 3.87
N GLY A 149 9.69 -16.20 3.77
CA GLY A 149 8.90 -15.72 2.63
C GLY A 149 8.58 -14.22 2.68
N SER A 150 8.78 -13.57 3.83
CA SER A 150 8.52 -12.14 3.99
C SER A 150 9.69 -11.31 3.46
N ILE A 151 9.42 -10.57 2.38
CA ILE A 151 10.26 -9.53 1.80
C ILE A 151 10.49 -8.42 2.82
N THR A 152 9.50 -8.12 3.67
CA THR A 152 9.60 -7.07 4.68
C THR A 152 10.68 -7.39 5.71
N THR A 153 10.79 -8.64 6.17
CA THR A 153 11.83 -9.07 7.13
C THR A 153 13.08 -9.63 6.45
N PHE A 154 13.27 -9.35 5.15
CA PHE A 154 14.37 -9.93 4.38
C PHE A 154 15.75 -9.64 4.98
N LYS A 155 15.99 -8.42 5.48
CA LYS A 155 17.32 -8.04 5.99
C LYS A 155 17.67 -8.81 7.26
N GLU A 156 16.75 -8.87 8.22
CA GLU A 156 16.94 -9.61 9.47
C GLU A 156 17.08 -11.11 9.20
N ASN A 157 16.27 -11.65 8.29
CA ASN A 157 16.34 -13.05 7.89
C ASN A 157 17.63 -13.38 7.15
N PHE A 158 18.14 -12.46 6.32
CA PHE A 158 19.37 -12.64 5.56
C PHE A 158 20.59 -12.69 6.48
N GLU A 159 20.66 -11.83 7.50
CA GLU A 159 21.69 -11.87 8.53
C GLU A 159 21.62 -13.17 9.34
N MET A 160 20.41 -13.59 9.73
CA MET A 160 20.19 -14.86 10.42
C MET A 160 20.60 -16.06 9.56
N HIS A 161 20.34 -16.05 8.24
CA HIS A 161 20.79 -17.10 7.33
C HIS A 161 22.30 -17.16 7.18
N ASN A 162 22.94 -16.01 7.03
CA ASN A 162 24.40 -15.94 6.99
C ASN A 162 25.01 -16.55 8.27
N LEU A 163 24.39 -16.32 9.43
CA LEU A 163 24.80 -16.97 10.68
C LEU A 163 24.54 -18.49 10.69
N ILE A 164 23.33 -18.93 10.29
CA ILE A 164 22.92 -20.35 10.31
C ILE A 164 23.77 -21.20 9.35
N PHE A 165 24.04 -20.68 8.15
CA PHE A 165 24.75 -21.41 7.10
C PHE A 165 26.24 -21.07 7.04
N GLY A 166 26.74 -20.18 7.89
CA GLY A 166 28.14 -19.73 7.86
C GLY A 166 28.54 -19.06 6.55
N THR A 167 27.60 -18.36 5.91
CA THR A 167 27.80 -17.68 4.63
C THR A 167 27.91 -16.16 4.80
N THR A 168 28.50 -15.49 3.82
CA THR A 168 28.53 -14.02 3.76
C THR A 168 27.99 -13.56 2.41
N GLY A 169 26.97 -12.71 2.43
CA GLY A 169 26.42 -12.12 1.20
C GLY A 169 25.65 -13.10 0.29
N VAL A 170 25.33 -14.31 0.76
CA VAL A 170 24.60 -15.32 -0.01
C VAL A 170 23.46 -15.90 0.82
N ASN A 171 22.26 -15.85 0.25
CA ASN A 171 21.12 -16.57 0.81
C ASN A 171 21.07 -18.01 0.26
N MET A 172 21.41 -18.97 1.11
CA MET A 172 21.51 -20.39 0.73
C MET A 172 20.16 -21.05 0.44
N THR A 173 19.04 -20.46 0.85
CA THR A 173 17.69 -21.04 0.67
C THR A 173 16.83 -20.18 -0.25
N ALA A 174 17.42 -19.31 -1.07
CA ALA A 174 16.67 -18.36 -1.90
C ALA A 174 15.53 -19.01 -2.72
N ALA A 175 15.73 -20.22 -3.26
CA ALA A 175 14.68 -20.96 -3.98
C ALA A 175 13.48 -21.35 -3.09
N TYR A 176 13.75 -21.72 -1.84
CA TYR A 176 12.72 -21.99 -0.84
C TYR A 176 12.00 -20.70 -0.44
N ASP A 177 12.74 -19.62 -0.18
CA ASP A 177 12.20 -18.32 0.22
C ASP A 177 11.22 -17.79 -0.84
N ILE A 178 11.62 -17.84 -2.13
CA ILE A 178 10.75 -17.49 -3.27
C ILE A 178 9.44 -18.30 -3.26
N SER A 179 9.53 -19.62 -3.04
CA SER A 179 8.35 -20.47 -2.98
C SER A 179 7.45 -20.12 -1.80
N LYS A 180 8.03 -19.75 -0.64
CA LYS A 180 7.27 -19.35 0.53
C LYS A 180 6.61 -18.00 0.32
N THR A 181 7.30 -17.01 -0.25
CA THR A 181 6.69 -15.73 -0.66
C THR A 181 5.47 -15.95 -1.56
N ALA A 182 5.55 -16.90 -2.51
CA ALA A 182 4.42 -17.24 -3.37
C ALA A 182 3.27 -17.90 -2.59
N VAL A 183 3.55 -18.75 -1.61
CA VAL A 183 2.54 -19.33 -0.71
C VAL A 183 1.87 -18.25 0.14
N GLU A 184 2.63 -17.27 0.64
CA GLU A 184 2.03 -16.15 1.37
C GLU A 184 1.05 -15.41 0.47
N ARG A 185 1.45 -15.09 -0.77
CA ARG A 185 0.58 -14.41 -1.73
C ARG A 185 -0.68 -15.23 -2.05
N LEU A 186 -0.53 -16.54 -2.25
CA LEU A 186 -1.64 -17.46 -2.49
C LEU A 186 -2.64 -17.44 -1.33
N ALA A 187 -2.17 -17.59 -0.09
CA ALA A 187 -3.05 -17.63 1.08
C ALA A 187 -3.87 -16.33 1.22
N PHE A 188 -3.28 -15.19 0.90
CA PHE A 188 -3.99 -13.91 0.89
C PHE A 188 -5.07 -13.80 -0.17
N GLU A 189 -4.77 -14.18 -1.41
CA GLU A 189 -5.76 -14.15 -2.49
C GLU A 189 -6.93 -15.09 -2.20
N LEU A 190 -6.64 -16.28 -1.67
CA LEU A 190 -7.68 -17.20 -1.22
C LEU A 190 -8.49 -16.63 -0.06
N ASP A 191 -7.87 -15.98 0.94
CA ASP A 191 -8.62 -15.35 2.03
C ASP A 191 -9.58 -14.27 1.52
N LEU A 192 -9.12 -13.42 0.59
CA LEU A 192 -9.93 -12.35 0.02
C LEU A 192 -11.17 -12.89 -0.69
N GLU A 193 -11.05 -14.04 -1.37
CA GLU A 193 -12.16 -14.65 -2.09
C GLU A 193 -13.07 -15.51 -1.20
N LEU A 194 -12.47 -16.28 -0.27
CA LEU A 194 -13.17 -17.31 0.50
C LEU A 194 -13.72 -16.81 1.82
N ARG A 195 -13.11 -15.78 2.44
CA ARG A 195 -13.61 -15.22 3.70
C ARG A 195 -15.04 -14.67 3.60
N PRO A 196 -15.44 -13.95 2.52
CA PRO A 196 -16.83 -13.54 2.33
C PRO A 196 -17.80 -14.73 2.21
N LYS A 197 -17.31 -15.91 1.80
CA LYS A 197 -18.06 -17.18 1.76
C LYS A 197 -18.06 -17.92 3.12
N GLY A 198 -17.50 -17.30 4.15
CA GLY A 198 -17.40 -17.86 5.50
C GLY A 198 -16.25 -18.85 5.69
N VAL A 199 -15.28 -18.91 4.77
CA VAL A 199 -14.10 -19.80 4.87
C VAL A 199 -12.85 -18.94 5.02
N PRO A 200 -12.44 -18.61 6.24
CA PRO A 200 -11.23 -17.83 6.45
C PRO A 200 -9.99 -18.67 6.13
N VAL A 201 -8.96 -18.00 5.62
CA VAL A 201 -7.64 -18.57 5.38
C VAL A 201 -6.66 -17.96 6.39
N LEU A 202 -5.78 -18.80 6.91
CA LEU A 202 -4.77 -18.47 7.89
C LEU A 202 -3.41 -18.91 7.38
N LEU A 203 -2.43 -18.02 7.45
CA LEU A 203 -1.02 -18.33 7.21
C LEU A 203 -0.32 -18.37 8.57
N ILE A 204 0.47 -19.43 8.82
CA ILE A 204 1.23 -19.56 10.08
C ILE A 204 2.70 -19.78 9.81
N HIS A 205 3.55 -18.98 10.45
CA HIS A 205 4.97 -19.26 10.59
C HIS A 205 5.19 -20.15 11.81
N PRO A 206 5.71 -21.38 11.65
CA PRO A 206 5.83 -22.32 12.76
C PRO A 206 6.99 -22.02 13.71
N GLY A 207 7.69 -20.89 13.57
CA GLY A 207 9.00 -20.69 14.19
C GLY A 207 10.09 -21.46 13.44
N LEU A 208 11.24 -21.67 14.08
CA LEU A 208 12.36 -22.46 13.54
C LEU A 208 12.54 -23.75 14.34
N PRO A 209 11.62 -24.72 14.22
CA PRO A 209 11.74 -25.99 14.94
C PRO A 209 12.88 -26.83 14.40
N LYS A 210 13.57 -27.51 15.32
CA LYS A 210 14.64 -28.46 14.98
C LYS A 210 14.07 -29.69 14.29
N THR A 211 14.21 -29.77 12.97
CA THR A 211 13.70 -30.85 12.11
C THR A 211 14.75 -31.30 11.11
N ASP A 212 14.50 -32.36 10.36
CA ASP A 212 15.37 -32.76 9.24
C ASP A 212 15.56 -31.64 8.20
N MET A 213 14.56 -30.75 8.05
CA MET A 213 14.61 -29.60 7.14
C MET A 213 15.42 -28.43 7.71
N ASN A 214 15.45 -28.30 9.05
CA ASN A 214 16.21 -27.27 9.76
C ASN A 214 16.90 -27.88 11.00
N PRO A 215 18.08 -28.50 10.84
CA PRO A 215 18.79 -29.13 11.95
C PRO A 215 19.30 -28.11 12.98
N MET A 216 19.33 -26.82 12.61
CA MET A 216 19.77 -25.69 13.43
C MET A 216 18.61 -24.95 14.13
N GLY A 217 17.41 -25.53 14.13
CA GLY A 217 16.24 -24.93 14.77
C GLY A 217 16.45 -24.60 16.25
N ASN A 218 15.92 -23.45 16.68
CA ASN A 218 16.07 -22.91 18.03
C ASN A 218 14.91 -23.23 18.97
N ILE A 219 13.84 -23.86 18.46
CA ILE A 219 12.71 -24.35 19.25
C ILE A 219 12.48 -25.84 19.01
N THR A 220 11.77 -26.48 19.94
CA THR A 220 11.36 -27.88 19.77
C THR A 220 10.21 -27.97 18.77
N VAL A 221 10.13 -29.10 18.05
CA VAL A 221 8.98 -29.42 17.18
C VAL A 221 7.68 -29.41 17.99
N ASP A 222 7.75 -29.89 19.23
CA ASP A 222 6.63 -29.92 20.19
C ASP A 222 6.07 -28.52 20.49
N ALA A 223 6.93 -27.57 20.85
CA ALA A 223 6.52 -26.19 21.16
C ALA A 223 5.94 -25.49 19.93
N SER A 224 6.59 -25.67 18.79
CA SER A 224 6.11 -25.17 17.49
C SER A 224 4.71 -25.69 17.17
N ALA A 225 4.51 -27.01 17.18
CA ALA A 225 3.23 -27.62 16.82
C ALA A 225 2.12 -27.31 17.83
N THR A 226 2.43 -27.25 19.13
CA THR A 226 1.47 -26.85 20.17
C THR A 226 0.96 -25.44 19.89
N GLY A 227 1.88 -24.49 19.70
CA GLY A 227 1.54 -23.11 19.38
C GLY A 227 0.74 -22.96 18.10
N VAL A 228 1.12 -23.68 17.02
CA VAL A 228 0.36 -23.69 15.76
C VAL A 228 -1.08 -24.16 15.98
N ILE A 229 -1.29 -25.29 16.66
CA ILE A 229 -2.64 -25.81 16.95
C ILE A 229 -3.43 -24.88 17.90
N ASP A 230 -2.74 -24.16 18.79
CA ASP A 230 -3.35 -23.14 19.63
C ASP A 230 -3.86 -21.95 18.84
N VAL A 231 -3.02 -21.42 17.95
CA VAL A 231 -3.40 -20.32 17.06
C VAL A 231 -4.56 -20.71 16.15
N ILE A 232 -4.53 -21.90 15.54
CA ILE A 232 -5.64 -22.40 14.69
C ILE A 232 -6.93 -22.53 15.51
N GLY A 233 -6.83 -23.09 16.73
CA GLY A 233 -7.99 -23.31 17.60
C GLY A 233 -8.65 -22.03 18.11
N GLU A 234 -7.92 -20.90 18.14
CA GLU A 234 -8.46 -19.59 18.52
C GLU A 234 -8.71 -18.65 17.35
N TYR A 235 -8.39 -19.05 16.12
CA TYR A 235 -8.58 -18.21 14.95
C TYR A 235 -10.06 -18.12 14.56
N THR A 236 -10.48 -16.90 14.26
CA THR A 236 -11.86 -16.56 13.92
C THR A 236 -11.90 -15.63 12.70
N ALA A 237 -13.02 -15.64 11.97
CA ALA A 237 -13.17 -14.89 10.73
C ALA A 237 -13.18 -13.35 10.90
N ASP A 238 -13.36 -12.85 12.12
CA ASP A 238 -13.30 -11.42 12.48
C ASP A 238 -11.88 -10.93 12.78
N ARG A 239 -10.92 -11.83 13.07
CA ARG A 239 -9.53 -11.44 13.31
C ARG A 239 -8.95 -10.75 12.07
N GLU A 240 -8.21 -9.66 12.26
CA GLU A 240 -7.61 -8.85 11.18
C GLU A 240 -6.28 -9.41 10.67
N GLU A 241 -5.45 -9.97 11.55
CA GLU A 241 -4.17 -10.53 11.11
C GLU A 241 -4.37 -11.87 10.40
N ARG A 242 -3.84 -11.99 9.18
CA ARG A 242 -3.89 -13.22 8.38
C ARG A 242 -2.63 -14.07 8.46
N PHE A 243 -1.52 -13.45 8.88
CA PHE A 243 -0.22 -14.11 9.03
C PHE A 243 0.26 -13.99 10.46
N LEU A 244 0.29 -15.13 11.13
CA LEU A 244 0.66 -15.25 12.54
C LEU A 244 1.87 -16.15 12.70
N ASP A 245 2.65 -15.97 13.76
CA ASP A 245 3.61 -16.98 14.19
C ASP A 245 2.94 -18.01 15.11
N PHE A 246 3.67 -19.05 15.49
CA PHE A 246 3.20 -20.09 16.41
C PHE A 246 2.82 -19.56 17.81
N GLN A 247 3.16 -18.32 18.16
CA GLN A 247 2.75 -17.67 19.41
C GLN A 247 1.51 -16.78 19.22
N GLY A 248 0.97 -16.71 18.01
CA GLY A 248 -0.19 -15.89 17.67
C GLY A 248 0.14 -14.41 17.44
N LYS A 249 1.41 -14.06 17.31
CA LYS A 249 1.86 -12.69 16.99
C LYS A 249 1.84 -12.48 15.49
N ALA A 250 1.45 -11.28 15.06
CA ALA A 250 1.48 -10.88 13.67
C ALA A 250 2.89 -10.96 13.08
N VAL A 251 3.04 -11.65 11.95
CA VAL A 251 4.28 -11.64 11.17
C VAL A 251 4.20 -10.49 10.16
N PRO A 252 5.23 -9.63 10.05
CA PRO A 252 5.23 -8.55 9.08
C PRO A 252 5.07 -9.09 7.65
N LEU A 253 4.11 -8.54 6.93
CA LEU A 253 3.73 -8.98 5.60
C LEU A 253 4.36 -8.13 4.51
N ASN A 254 4.36 -8.68 3.28
CA ASN A 254 4.72 -7.98 2.04
C ASN A 254 3.67 -6.94 1.60
N SER A 255 2.58 -6.81 2.37
CA SER A 255 1.59 -5.76 2.22
C SER A 255 1.80 -4.69 3.28
N VAL A 256 1.97 -3.46 2.82
CA VAL A 256 1.75 -2.30 3.67
C VAL A 256 0.25 -2.30 4.00
N GLY A 257 -0.12 -2.28 5.28
CA GLY A 257 -1.52 -2.17 5.71
C GLY A 257 -2.21 -0.99 5.01
N LYS A 258 -3.52 -1.10 4.74
CA LYS A 258 -4.27 -0.09 3.97
C LYS A 258 -4.20 1.31 4.64
N ASP A 259 -4.11 1.33 5.97
CA ASP A 259 -3.84 2.47 6.85
C ASP A 259 -2.43 3.08 6.66
N LYS A 260 -1.46 2.26 6.24
CA LYS A 260 -0.06 2.64 6.00
C LYS A 260 0.24 2.93 4.51
N GLN A 261 -0.61 2.45 3.59
CA GLN A 261 -0.50 2.73 2.15
C GLN A 261 -0.78 4.20 1.83
N GLY A 262 -1.63 4.87 2.60
CA GLY A 262 -1.93 6.28 2.44
C GLY A 262 -0.69 7.17 2.62
N ILE A 263 0.14 6.88 3.62
CA ILE A 263 1.34 7.68 3.93
C ILE A 263 2.48 7.35 2.96
N ALA A 264 2.72 6.07 2.66
CA ALA A 264 3.76 5.68 1.71
C ALA A 264 3.41 6.12 0.27
N GLY A 265 2.16 5.95 -0.16
CA GLY A 265 1.68 6.40 -1.47
C GLY A 265 1.59 7.92 -1.58
N SER A 266 1.20 8.62 -0.51
CA SER A 266 1.21 10.09 -0.48
C SER A 266 2.63 10.66 -0.44
N LEU A 267 3.55 10.05 0.31
CA LEU A 267 4.94 10.50 0.40
C LEU A 267 5.72 10.19 -0.88
N ILE A 268 5.59 8.98 -1.44
CA ILE A 268 6.17 8.62 -2.75
C ILE A 268 5.51 9.45 -3.85
N GLY A 269 4.20 9.62 -3.83
CA GLY A 269 3.46 10.48 -4.74
C GLY A 269 3.94 11.93 -4.67
N THR A 270 4.16 12.46 -3.47
CA THR A 270 4.68 13.81 -3.23
C THR A 270 6.14 13.93 -3.67
N ILE A 271 7.01 12.96 -3.36
CA ILE A 271 8.43 12.96 -3.73
C ILE A 271 8.63 12.80 -5.25
N ILE A 272 7.87 11.94 -5.92
CA ILE A 272 7.88 11.80 -7.38
C ILE A 272 7.39 13.08 -8.04
N THR A 273 6.28 13.62 -7.52
CA THR A 273 5.65 14.86 -7.98
C THR A 273 6.60 16.06 -7.84
N TYR A 274 7.25 16.21 -6.69
CA TYR A 274 8.16 17.30 -6.42
C TYR A 274 9.50 17.11 -7.13
N GLY A 275 10.08 15.90 -7.08
CA GLY A 275 11.37 15.57 -7.71
C GLY A 275 11.36 15.69 -9.24
N MET A 276 10.27 15.27 -9.89
CA MET A 276 10.10 15.51 -11.34
C MET A 276 9.90 16.99 -11.66
N SER A 277 9.33 17.78 -10.75
CA SER A 277 9.00 19.19 -11.00
C SER A 277 10.18 20.15 -10.88
N ILE A 278 11.26 19.78 -10.17
CA ILE A 278 12.39 20.70 -9.92
C ILE A 278 13.74 20.25 -10.51
N GLY A 279 13.81 19.08 -11.16
CA GLY A 279 15.04 18.61 -11.82
C GLY A 279 16.23 18.34 -10.88
N LEU A 280 16.00 18.29 -9.57
CA LEU A 280 17.01 17.94 -8.57
C LEU A 280 16.92 16.45 -8.24
N GLY A 281 18.08 15.78 -8.27
CA GLY A 281 18.22 14.46 -7.66
C GLY A 281 18.16 14.61 -6.14
N PHE A 282 17.18 13.98 -5.49
CA PHE A 282 17.15 13.89 -4.03
C PHE A 282 17.81 12.60 -3.58
N ALA A 283 18.76 12.71 -2.65
CA ALA A 283 19.19 11.63 -1.78
C ALA A 283 18.51 11.84 -0.42
N GLY A 284 17.55 10.99 -0.09
CA GLY A 284 16.82 11.05 1.18
C GLY A 284 16.79 9.69 1.84
N THR A 285 17.02 9.66 3.15
CA THR A 285 16.93 8.45 3.98
C THR A 285 15.60 8.50 4.72
N VAL A 286 14.77 7.46 4.60
CA VAL A 286 13.54 7.33 5.39
C VAL A 286 13.86 6.49 6.62
N GLU A 287 13.90 7.14 7.79
CA GLU A 287 14.04 6.44 9.09
C GLU A 287 12.66 6.21 9.72
N LYS A 288 12.45 5.00 10.25
CA LYS A 288 11.30 4.70 11.10
C LYS A 288 11.81 4.15 12.43
N TYR A 289 11.72 4.95 13.49
CA TYR A 289 11.98 4.46 14.85
C TYR A 289 10.82 3.56 15.29
N THR A 290 11.14 2.31 15.62
CA THR A 290 10.20 1.38 16.26
C THR A 290 10.79 1.01 17.60
N MET A 291 10.18 1.46 18.70
CA MET A 291 10.58 1.07 20.05
C MET A 291 10.23 -0.41 20.28
N LEU A 292 11.24 -1.26 20.31
CA LEU A 292 11.19 -2.61 20.88
C LEU A 292 12.32 -2.70 21.92
N HIS A 293 12.01 -3.32 23.06
CA HIS A 293 12.77 -3.31 24.32
C HIS A 293 14.30 -3.16 24.23
N SER A 294 14.80 -2.17 25.00
CA SER A 294 16.13 -2.05 25.60
C SER A 294 17.33 -2.64 24.84
N SER A 295 17.57 -2.14 23.63
CA SER A 295 18.91 -1.93 23.08
C SER A 295 18.73 -1.23 21.74
N ASP A 296 19.30 -0.02 21.62
CA ASP A 296 19.22 0.81 20.43
C ASP A 296 19.70 0.04 19.19
N THR A 297 18.76 -0.38 18.34
CA THR A 297 19.05 -0.89 17.01
C THR A 297 18.07 -0.28 16.01
N ALA A 298 18.63 0.40 15.00
CA ALA A 298 17.93 1.14 13.97
C ALA A 298 17.74 0.28 12.70
N GLY A 299 16.54 0.32 12.10
CA GLY A 299 16.25 -0.12 10.73
C GLY A 299 15.33 0.91 10.05
N TYR A 300 15.23 1.13 8.74
CA TYR A 300 15.81 0.53 7.52
C TYR A 300 16.81 1.50 6.87
N ARG A 301 17.87 1.01 6.21
CA ARG A 301 18.64 1.80 5.23
C ARG A 301 18.31 1.39 3.81
N ASN A 302 17.48 2.15 3.11
CA ASN A 302 17.47 2.15 1.65
C ASN A 302 17.91 3.54 1.20
N ALA A 303 19.01 3.61 0.47
CA ALA A 303 19.40 4.81 -0.28
C ALA A 303 18.94 4.61 -1.72
N LEU A 304 18.02 5.47 -2.18
CA LEU A 304 17.64 5.53 -3.58
C LEU A 304 18.58 6.49 -4.29
N TYR A 305 19.46 5.99 -5.16
CA TYR A 305 20.24 6.82 -6.08
C TYR A 305 19.54 6.81 -7.44
N LEU A 306 19.04 7.96 -7.88
CA LEU A 306 18.49 8.16 -9.22
C LEU A 306 19.27 9.28 -9.91
N GLY A 307 20.04 8.95 -10.93
CA GLY A 307 20.69 9.92 -11.81
C GLY A 307 20.60 9.44 -13.25
N ILE A 308 19.95 10.22 -14.11
CA ILE A 308 20.07 10.03 -15.56
C ILE A 308 20.08 11.42 -16.22
N GLY A 309 21.24 11.79 -16.78
CA GLY A 309 21.36 12.90 -17.72
C GLY A 309 20.81 12.50 -19.09
N LYS A 310 20.25 13.46 -19.84
CA LYS A 310 19.81 13.24 -21.22
C LYS A 310 20.72 14.01 -22.18
N ASP A 311 21.38 13.27 -23.07
CA ASP A 311 22.19 13.79 -24.17
C ASP A 311 21.29 14.56 -25.17
N LEU A 312 21.57 15.85 -25.35
CA LEU A 312 20.75 16.82 -26.08
C LEU A 312 21.01 16.89 -27.59
N ARG A 313 21.81 15.98 -28.18
CA ARG A 313 22.22 16.13 -29.59
C ARG A 313 21.30 15.49 -30.65
N THR A 314 20.37 14.63 -30.26
CA THR A 314 19.66 13.78 -31.25
C THR A 314 18.25 14.26 -31.63
N GLU A 315 17.54 15.01 -30.79
CA GLU A 315 16.17 15.51 -31.10
C GLU A 315 16.14 16.85 -31.84
N MET A 316 17.18 17.70 -31.71
CA MET A 316 17.23 19.00 -32.40
C MET A 316 17.41 18.90 -33.93
N LYS A 317 17.84 17.75 -34.46
CA LYS A 317 17.97 17.54 -35.92
C LYS A 317 16.67 17.13 -36.62
N LYS A 318 15.66 16.61 -35.91
CA LYS A 318 14.39 16.17 -36.52
C LYS A 318 13.35 17.29 -36.66
N ASN A 319 13.35 18.29 -35.78
CA ASN A 319 12.30 19.32 -35.79
C ASN A 319 12.56 20.52 -36.72
N LYS A 320 13.73 20.60 -37.37
CA LYS A 320 14.00 21.67 -38.36
C LYS A 320 13.40 21.43 -39.76
N GLN A 321 12.85 20.24 -40.04
CA GLN A 321 12.33 19.88 -41.38
C GLN A 321 10.81 20.01 -41.56
N ASN A 322 10.01 20.18 -40.49
CA ASN A 322 8.54 20.15 -40.59
C ASN A 322 7.82 21.48 -40.32
N MET A 323 8.52 22.62 -40.20
CA MET A 323 7.91 23.96 -40.04
C MET A 323 8.07 24.83 -41.29
N THR A 324 7.51 24.38 -42.42
CA THR A 324 7.16 25.29 -43.52
C THR A 324 5.80 24.86 -44.11
N SER A 325 4.83 25.78 -44.03
CA SER A 325 3.48 25.79 -44.63
C SER A 325 2.30 25.44 -43.69
N GLY A 326 1.43 26.44 -43.47
CA GLY A 326 0.16 26.29 -42.76
C GLY A 326 -0.31 27.58 -42.08
N GLY A 327 -0.86 28.52 -42.85
CA GLY A 327 -1.41 29.78 -42.34
C GLY A 327 -2.75 29.61 -41.61
N TYR A 328 -2.98 30.43 -40.58
CA TYR A 328 -4.21 30.43 -39.76
C TYR A 328 -5.06 31.68 -40.05
N ARG A 329 -6.31 31.51 -40.48
CA ARG A 329 -7.33 32.57 -40.61
C ARG A 329 -8.23 32.63 -39.36
N ARG A 330 -8.52 33.83 -38.87
CA ARG A 330 -9.53 34.11 -37.82
C ARG A 330 -10.97 34.05 -38.38
N PRO A 331 -11.98 33.65 -37.60
CA PRO A 331 -13.37 33.99 -37.85
C PRO A 331 -13.86 35.15 -36.95
N SER A 332 -14.66 36.02 -37.56
CA SER A 332 -15.40 37.14 -36.97
C SER A 332 -16.90 36.93 -37.17
N ALA A 333 -17.73 37.04 -36.13
CA ALA A 333 -19.18 37.25 -36.22
C ALA A 333 -19.76 37.73 -34.86
N PRO A 334 -20.91 38.45 -34.84
CA PRO A 334 -21.13 39.60 -33.96
C PRO A 334 -22.04 39.35 -32.74
N ILE A 335 -21.93 40.28 -31.78
CA ILE A 335 -22.69 40.37 -30.51
C ILE A 335 -24.09 40.95 -30.77
N LYS A 336 -25.13 40.35 -30.14
CA LYS A 336 -26.47 40.95 -30.00
C LYS A 336 -26.66 41.47 -28.58
N THR A 337 -27.03 42.75 -28.47
CA THR A 337 -27.40 43.44 -27.23
C THR A 337 -28.89 43.27 -26.94
N SER A 338 -29.26 42.90 -25.71
CA SER A 338 -30.60 43.17 -25.16
C SER A 338 -30.47 43.85 -23.80
N THR A 339 -31.21 44.95 -23.67
CA THR A 339 -31.24 45.88 -22.55
C THR A 339 -32.39 45.51 -21.61
N SER A 340 -32.09 45.26 -20.34
CA SER A 340 -33.05 45.43 -19.23
C SER A 340 -32.28 45.64 -17.93
N THR A 341 -32.35 46.85 -17.39
CA THR A 341 -31.86 47.24 -16.07
C THR A 341 -32.86 46.83 -14.97
N PRO A 342 -32.37 46.36 -13.82
CA PRO A 342 -32.97 46.74 -12.54
C PRO A 342 -31.94 47.42 -11.62
N THR A 343 -32.45 48.40 -10.88
CA THR A 343 -31.81 49.24 -9.86
C THR A 343 -31.10 48.47 -8.72
N PRO A 344 -29.98 48.98 -8.18
CA PRO A 344 -29.28 48.33 -7.07
C PRO A 344 -29.98 48.62 -5.73
N THR A 345 -30.35 47.56 -5.01
CA THR A 345 -30.64 47.61 -3.57
C THR A 345 -29.37 47.15 -2.84
N SER A 346 -28.88 47.97 -1.92
CA SER A 346 -27.68 47.73 -1.13
C SER A 346 -27.90 46.62 -0.09
N PRO A 347 -27.01 45.62 0.02
CA PRO A 347 -27.02 44.67 1.14
C PRO A 347 -26.31 45.26 2.38
N PRO A 348 -26.58 44.74 3.59
CA PRO A 348 -26.14 45.35 4.84
C PRO A 348 -24.63 45.16 5.07
N LEU A 349 -24.00 46.23 5.55
CA LEU A 349 -22.59 46.27 5.96
C LEU A 349 -22.37 45.37 7.19
N PHE A 350 -21.65 44.26 7.01
CA PHE A 350 -21.04 43.53 8.12
C PHE A 350 -19.73 44.23 8.53
N SER A 351 -19.59 44.54 9.82
CA SER A 351 -18.42 45.19 10.40
C SER A 351 -17.18 44.29 10.36
N LEU A 352 -16.11 44.75 9.71
CA LEU A 352 -14.80 44.09 9.63
C LEU A 352 -13.96 44.32 10.91
N PRO A 353 -13.15 43.35 11.35
CA PRO A 353 -12.17 43.54 12.43
C PRO A 353 -11.05 44.52 12.02
N THR A 354 -10.68 45.39 12.95
CA THR A 354 -10.01 46.68 12.76
C THR A 354 -8.48 46.66 12.55
N HIS A 355 -7.89 45.65 11.89
CA HIS A 355 -6.44 45.68 11.60
C HIS A 355 -6.00 45.06 10.27
N ILE A 356 -6.80 45.24 9.21
CA ILE A 356 -6.37 44.98 7.83
C ILE A 356 -5.81 46.28 7.27
N MET A 357 -4.58 46.30 6.76
CA MET A 357 -4.07 47.46 6.00
C MET A 357 -5.05 47.72 4.85
N SER A 358 -5.80 48.81 4.98
CA SER A 358 -7.02 49.03 4.21
C SER A 358 -6.68 49.36 2.75
N LEU A 359 -6.91 48.39 1.86
CA LEU A 359 -7.03 48.66 0.43
C LEU A 359 -8.06 49.77 0.22
N THR A 360 -7.76 50.70 -0.68
CA THR A 360 -8.75 51.67 -1.14
C THR A 360 -9.86 50.95 -1.90
N THR A 361 -11.06 51.53 -1.93
CA THR A 361 -12.19 50.99 -2.71
C THR A 361 -11.81 50.78 -4.17
N GLN A 362 -11.03 51.71 -4.73
CA GLN A 362 -10.53 51.64 -6.10
C GLN A 362 -9.53 50.49 -6.30
N GLU A 363 -8.58 50.28 -5.38
CA GLU A 363 -7.65 49.15 -5.45
C GLU A 363 -8.40 47.82 -5.40
N LEU A 364 -9.41 47.70 -4.52
CA LEU A 364 -10.20 46.48 -4.41
C LEU A 364 -11.03 46.19 -5.67
N GLU A 365 -11.64 47.22 -6.26
CA GLU A 365 -12.37 47.10 -7.52
C GLU A 365 -11.45 46.58 -8.62
N ILE A 366 -10.30 47.21 -8.84
CA ILE A 366 -9.32 46.80 -9.85
C ILE A 366 -8.81 45.36 -9.58
N LEU A 367 -8.51 45.04 -8.33
CA LEU A 367 -8.04 43.71 -7.92
C LEU A 367 -9.08 42.63 -8.26
N SER A 368 -10.35 42.89 -7.94
CA SER A 368 -11.45 41.98 -8.21
C SER A 368 -11.68 41.76 -9.70
N THR A 369 -11.77 42.84 -10.48
CA THR A 369 -11.99 42.80 -11.92
C THR A 369 -10.89 42.01 -12.62
N LYS A 370 -9.62 42.29 -12.28
CA LYS A 370 -8.48 41.60 -12.89
C LYS A 370 -8.40 40.11 -12.54
N ALA A 371 -8.79 39.71 -11.33
CA ALA A 371 -8.85 38.29 -10.96
C ALA A 371 -9.98 37.56 -11.70
N ILE A 372 -11.14 38.18 -11.83
CA ILE A 372 -12.30 37.62 -12.55
C ILE A 372 -11.98 37.49 -14.05
N ASP A 373 -11.44 38.53 -14.67
CA ASP A 373 -11.09 38.55 -16.08
C ASP A 373 -10.01 37.52 -16.43
N ALA A 374 -9.06 37.28 -15.51
CA ALA A 374 -7.98 36.31 -15.70
C ALA A 374 -8.51 34.88 -15.93
N LYS A 375 -9.70 34.53 -15.41
CA LYS A 375 -10.33 33.21 -15.67
C LYS A 375 -10.48 32.91 -17.16
N ALA A 376 -10.69 33.92 -18.00
CA ALA A 376 -10.83 33.75 -19.45
C ALA A 376 -9.54 33.26 -20.13
N THR A 377 -8.39 33.41 -19.47
CA THR A 377 -7.07 32.99 -19.97
C THR A 377 -6.62 31.62 -19.46
N ALA A 378 -7.43 30.97 -18.62
CA ALA A 378 -7.13 29.65 -18.08
C ALA A 378 -7.04 28.58 -19.19
N TYR A 379 -5.99 27.78 -19.13
CA TYR A 379 -5.85 26.58 -19.95
C TYR A 379 -6.26 25.36 -19.13
N CYS A 380 -7.53 24.95 -19.23
CA CYS A 380 -8.05 23.83 -18.43
C CYS A 380 -8.91 22.85 -19.25
N PRO A 381 -8.33 22.14 -20.25
CA PRO A 381 -9.09 21.27 -21.14
C PRO A 381 -9.64 20.01 -20.45
N TYR A 382 -9.12 19.62 -19.28
CA TYR A 382 -9.51 18.38 -18.60
C TYR A 382 -10.61 18.62 -17.57
N SER A 383 -10.39 19.48 -16.57
CA SER A 383 -11.40 19.74 -15.53
C SER A 383 -12.49 20.72 -15.97
N LYS A 384 -12.18 21.58 -16.95
CA LYS A 384 -13.00 22.76 -17.31
C LYS A 384 -13.21 23.75 -16.16
N PHE A 385 -12.45 23.61 -15.06
CA PHE A 385 -12.54 24.47 -13.89
C PHE A 385 -11.58 25.66 -14.03
N ARG A 386 -12.14 26.84 -14.30
CA ARG A 386 -11.36 28.07 -14.49
C ARG A 386 -11.13 28.79 -13.18
N VAL A 387 -9.88 29.14 -12.93
CA VAL A 387 -9.43 29.93 -11.79
C VAL A 387 -8.59 31.08 -12.32
N GLY A 388 -8.89 32.28 -11.84
CA GLY A 388 -8.12 33.49 -12.09
C GLY A 388 -7.61 34.03 -10.77
N ALA A 389 -6.45 34.66 -10.78
CA ALA A 389 -5.88 35.31 -9.61
C ALA A 389 -5.28 36.66 -10.00
N CYS A 390 -5.29 37.61 -9.09
CA CYS A 390 -4.59 38.87 -9.24
C CYS A 390 -3.93 39.27 -7.92
N ILE A 391 -2.67 39.65 -7.95
CA ILE A 391 -1.92 40.13 -6.80
C ILE A 391 -1.66 41.63 -6.94
N LEU A 392 -1.86 42.37 -5.85
CA LEU A 392 -1.47 43.77 -5.74
C LEU A 392 -0.13 43.87 -5.00
N THR A 393 0.87 44.41 -5.67
CA THR A 393 2.20 44.64 -5.09
C THR A 393 2.20 45.88 -4.19
N SER A 394 3.18 45.99 -3.29
CA SER A 394 3.35 47.19 -2.46
C SER A 394 3.64 48.45 -3.27
N SER A 395 4.19 48.31 -4.49
CA SER A 395 4.42 49.42 -5.43
C SER A 395 3.16 49.83 -6.20
N GLY A 396 2.01 49.18 -5.99
CA GLY A 396 0.73 49.52 -6.63
C GLY A 396 0.49 48.84 -7.98
N GLU A 397 1.28 47.82 -8.33
CA GLU A 397 1.11 47.07 -9.58
C GLU A 397 0.19 45.87 -9.40
N PHE A 398 -0.61 45.57 -10.43
CA PHE A 398 -1.57 44.47 -10.43
C PHE A 398 -1.13 43.38 -11.42
N ILE A 399 -0.82 42.19 -10.91
CA ILE A 399 -0.28 41.10 -11.70
C ILE A 399 -1.26 39.94 -11.68
N SER A 400 -1.73 39.53 -12.85
CA SER A 400 -2.74 38.48 -13.01
C SER A 400 -2.13 37.13 -13.35
N GLY A 401 -2.79 36.06 -12.93
CA GLY A 401 -2.48 34.68 -13.29
C GLY A 401 -3.74 33.86 -13.50
N ALA A 402 -3.64 32.78 -14.26
CA ALA A 402 -4.73 31.84 -14.50
C ALA A 402 -4.21 30.40 -14.42
N ASN A 403 -5.07 29.43 -14.10
CA ASN A 403 -4.62 28.05 -14.01
C ASN A 403 -4.27 27.47 -15.39
N VAL A 404 -3.20 26.68 -15.42
CA VAL A 404 -2.70 25.95 -16.59
C VAL A 404 -2.63 24.48 -16.24
N GLU A 405 -3.47 23.68 -16.87
CA GLU A 405 -3.48 22.22 -16.74
C GLU A 405 -2.48 21.55 -17.69
N ASN A 406 -2.11 20.33 -17.34
CA ASN A 406 -1.27 19.47 -18.15
C ASN A 406 -1.85 18.04 -18.10
N ALA A 407 -1.68 17.27 -19.18
CA ALA A 407 -2.10 15.87 -19.24
C ALA A 407 -1.45 15.02 -18.14
N SER A 408 -0.23 15.38 -17.73
CA SER A 408 0.49 14.73 -16.64
C SER A 408 0.31 15.53 -15.36
N TYR A 409 -0.57 15.05 -14.47
CA TYR A 409 -0.59 15.52 -13.09
C TYR A 409 0.67 15.01 -12.40
N PRO A 410 1.44 15.88 -11.71
CA PRO A 410 1.06 17.16 -11.09
C PRO A 410 1.50 18.43 -11.84
N VAL A 411 1.98 18.35 -13.08
CA VAL A 411 2.74 19.42 -13.77
C VAL A 411 1.94 20.72 -14.01
N GLY A 412 0.62 20.69 -13.83
CA GLY A 412 -0.23 21.88 -13.88
C GLY A 412 0.10 22.92 -12.80
N THR A 413 -0.18 24.19 -13.09
CA THR A 413 0.04 25.31 -12.18
C THR A 413 -1.26 26.06 -11.91
N CYS A 414 -1.55 26.30 -10.63
CA CYS A 414 -2.73 27.04 -10.21
C CYS A 414 -2.56 28.56 -10.44
N ALA A 415 -3.67 29.28 -10.55
CA ALA A 415 -3.67 30.70 -10.89
C ALA A 415 -2.85 31.57 -9.93
N GLU A 416 -2.89 31.27 -8.63
CA GLU A 416 -2.18 32.01 -7.59
C GLU A 416 -0.67 31.86 -7.75
N ARG A 417 -0.19 30.63 -8.03
CA ARG A 417 1.24 30.37 -8.28
C ARG A 417 1.72 31.01 -9.58
N VAL A 418 0.87 31.09 -10.60
CA VAL A 418 1.19 31.86 -11.81
C VAL A 418 1.33 33.35 -11.47
N ALA A 419 0.35 33.95 -10.77
CA ALA A 419 0.38 35.37 -10.42
C ALA A 419 1.60 35.75 -9.55
N PHE A 420 1.85 35.02 -8.47
CA PHE A 420 3.03 35.25 -7.63
C PHE A 420 4.33 34.97 -8.38
N GLY A 421 4.42 33.85 -9.12
CA GLY A 421 5.63 33.51 -9.87
C GLY A 421 5.99 34.60 -10.88
N THR A 422 5.01 35.12 -11.61
CA THR A 422 5.19 36.25 -12.52
C THR A 422 5.66 37.50 -11.77
N ALA A 423 5.03 37.84 -10.64
CA ALA A 423 5.41 39.00 -9.84
C ALA A 423 6.83 38.93 -9.28
N ILE A 424 7.22 37.77 -8.76
CA ILE A 424 8.55 37.53 -8.18
C ILE A 424 9.64 37.63 -9.24
N VAL A 425 9.42 37.01 -10.41
CA VAL A 425 10.38 37.08 -11.53
C VAL A 425 10.48 38.49 -12.10
N ALA A 426 9.40 39.27 -12.05
CA ALA A 426 9.41 40.70 -12.38
C ALA A 426 10.11 41.57 -11.33
N GLY A 427 10.54 41.00 -10.20
CA GLY A 427 11.33 41.69 -9.17
C GLY A 427 10.53 42.18 -7.96
N HIS A 428 9.22 41.91 -7.89
CA HIS A 428 8.41 42.28 -6.72
C HIS A 428 8.59 41.26 -5.59
N LYS A 429 8.81 41.76 -4.37
CA LYS A 429 8.97 40.92 -3.16
C LYS A 429 7.99 41.25 -2.04
N ASP A 430 7.26 42.35 -2.17
CA ASP A 430 6.31 42.83 -1.17
C ASP A 430 4.92 43.01 -1.80
N PHE A 431 3.89 42.56 -1.08
CA PHE A 431 2.53 42.47 -1.59
C PHE A 431 1.51 42.99 -0.58
N LYS A 432 0.42 43.60 -1.07
CA LYS A 432 -0.68 44.11 -0.24
C LYS A 432 -1.84 43.12 -0.10
N ALA A 433 -2.22 42.46 -1.19
CA ALA A 433 -3.38 41.56 -1.21
C ALA A 433 -3.39 40.63 -2.42
N LEU A 434 -4.12 39.52 -2.31
CA LEU A 434 -4.42 38.58 -3.38
C LEU A 434 -5.94 38.48 -3.58
N ALA A 435 -6.41 38.52 -4.82
CA ALA A 435 -7.74 38.05 -5.20
C ALA A 435 -7.65 36.75 -6.00
N VAL A 436 -8.57 35.83 -5.72
CA VAL A 436 -8.75 34.55 -6.43
C VAL A 436 -10.21 34.45 -6.83
N ALA A 437 -10.48 34.17 -8.10
CA ALA A 437 -11.83 34.06 -8.64
C ALA A 437 -12.03 32.67 -9.24
N THR A 438 -13.20 32.09 -8.96
CA THR A 438 -13.63 30.79 -9.51
C THR A 438 -15.00 30.90 -10.17
N ASP A 439 -15.43 29.83 -10.84
CA ASP A 439 -16.76 29.78 -11.49
C ASP A 439 -17.87 29.22 -10.59
N ILE A 440 -17.55 28.76 -9.37
CA ILE A 440 -18.48 28.09 -8.46
C ILE A 440 -18.90 28.99 -7.31
N THR A 441 -20.06 28.68 -6.73
CA THR A 441 -20.62 29.33 -5.54
C THR A 441 -20.93 28.24 -4.50
N PRO A 442 -20.43 28.33 -3.25
CA PRO A 442 -19.56 29.37 -2.68
C PRO A 442 -18.15 29.40 -3.30
N PRO A 443 -17.36 30.48 -3.09
CA PRO A 443 -16.05 30.61 -3.71
C PRO A 443 -15.11 29.48 -3.28
N ALA A 444 -14.31 28.97 -4.21
CA ALA A 444 -13.29 27.98 -3.88
C ALA A 444 -12.12 28.63 -3.13
N SER A 445 -11.61 27.92 -2.13
CA SER A 445 -10.39 28.33 -1.44
C SER A 445 -9.13 27.88 -2.21
N PRO A 446 -8.02 28.65 -2.16
CA PRO A 446 -6.74 28.21 -2.73
C PRO A 446 -6.36 26.81 -2.26
N CYS A 447 -5.76 26.01 -3.14
CA CYS A 447 -5.34 24.65 -2.78
C CYS A 447 -4.16 24.66 -1.78
N GLY A 448 -3.89 23.54 -1.11
CA GLY A 448 -2.83 23.46 -0.10
C GLY A 448 -1.45 23.91 -0.59
N MET A 449 -1.06 23.55 -1.82
CA MET A 449 0.20 23.99 -2.42
C MET A 449 0.25 25.50 -2.64
N CYS A 450 -0.86 26.12 -3.06
CA CYS A 450 -0.92 27.57 -3.21
C CYS A 450 -0.84 28.27 -1.86
N ARG A 451 -1.54 27.77 -0.84
CA ARG A 451 -1.47 28.35 0.52
C ARG A 451 -0.04 28.34 1.05
N GLN A 452 0.66 27.21 0.91
CA GLN A 452 2.07 27.10 1.32
C GLN A 452 2.98 28.02 0.50
N PHE A 453 2.76 28.12 -0.82
CA PHE A 453 3.54 28.99 -1.69
C PHE A 453 3.33 30.48 -1.36
N ILE A 454 2.09 30.90 -1.12
CA ILE A 454 1.76 32.28 -0.75
C ILE A 454 2.42 32.64 0.59
N ARG A 455 2.44 31.71 1.55
CA ARG A 455 3.03 31.89 2.88
C ARG A 455 4.52 32.24 2.85
N GLU A 456 5.27 31.75 1.87
CA GLU A 456 6.70 32.07 1.67
C GLU A 456 6.92 33.59 1.52
N PHE A 457 6.02 34.27 0.81
CA PHE A 457 6.17 35.66 0.41
C PHE A 457 5.26 36.63 1.18
N THR A 458 4.53 36.15 2.17
CA THR A 458 3.50 36.94 2.85
C THR A 458 3.47 36.70 4.36
N THR A 459 2.90 37.66 5.09
CA THR A 459 2.72 37.56 6.53
C THR A 459 1.46 36.77 6.87
N PRO A 460 1.33 36.24 8.10
CA PRO A 460 0.11 35.58 8.55
C PRO A 460 -1.16 36.45 8.42
N SER A 461 -1.02 37.77 8.50
CA SER A 461 -2.12 38.74 8.36
C SER A 461 -2.46 39.10 6.91
N PHE A 462 -1.77 38.54 5.92
CA PHE A 462 -1.95 38.90 4.51
C PHE A 462 -3.37 38.52 4.02
N PRO A 463 -4.12 39.46 3.43
CA PRO A 463 -5.52 39.23 3.06
C PRO A 463 -5.66 38.55 1.69
N VAL A 464 -6.51 37.52 1.64
CA VAL A 464 -6.89 36.78 0.44
C VAL A 464 -8.39 36.91 0.21
N TYR A 465 -8.77 37.51 -0.91
CA TYR A 465 -10.14 37.72 -1.36
C TYR A 465 -10.54 36.61 -2.31
N MET A 466 -11.52 35.78 -1.94
CA MET A 466 -11.97 34.65 -2.76
C MET A 466 -13.35 34.96 -3.34
N TYR A 467 -13.42 35.17 -4.65
CA TYR A 467 -14.62 35.51 -5.43
C TYR A 467 -15.26 34.26 -6.05
N ASP A 468 -16.59 34.20 -5.97
CA ASP A 468 -17.40 33.14 -6.56
C ASP A 468 -17.84 33.46 -7.99
N GLY A 469 -18.63 32.57 -8.59
CA GLY A 469 -19.19 32.75 -9.92
C GLY A 469 -20.14 33.94 -10.07
N GLU A 470 -20.69 34.47 -8.96
CA GLU A 470 -21.60 35.61 -8.92
C GLU A 470 -20.89 36.94 -8.60
N GLY A 471 -19.57 36.90 -8.37
CA GLY A 471 -18.78 38.06 -7.96
C GLY A 471 -18.91 38.43 -6.48
N LYS A 472 -19.59 37.60 -5.67
CA LYS A 472 -19.55 37.73 -4.21
C LYS A 472 -18.23 37.17 -3.71
N TYR A 473 -17.74 37.66 -2.58
CA TYR A 473 -16.45 37.22 -2.06
C TYR A 473 -16.42 37.00 -0.57
N LYS A 474 -15.48 36.16 -0.16
CA LYS A 474 -15.07 35.93 1.23
C LYS A 474 -13.63 36.37 1.40
N ILE A 475 -13.33 37.12 2.46
CA ILE A 475 -11.96 37.46 2.85
C ILE A 475 -11.50 36.47 3.91
N MET A 476 -10.28 35.98 3.77
CA MET A 476 -9.56 35.27 4.83
C MET A 476 -8.10 35.74 4.86
N THR A 477 -7.49 35.71 6.04
CA THR A 477 -6.05 35.91 6.21
C THR A 477 -5.28 34.63 5.90
N MET A 478 -3.97 34.76 5.66
CA MET A 478 -3.11 33.59 5.49
C MET A 478 -3.07 32.67 6.72
N ALA A 479 -3.14 33.22 7.93
CA ALA A 479 -3.24 32.45 9.17
C ALA A 479 -4.53 31.61 9.25
N GLU A 480 -5.64 32.14 8.77
CA GLU A 480 -6.92 31.41 8.74
C GLU A 480 -6.95 30.35 7.62
N LEU A 481 -6.27 30.60 6.50
CA LEU A 481 -6.18 29.66 5.39
C LEU A 481 -5.19 28.52 5.68
N LEU A 482 -4.10 28.80 6.38
CA LEU A 482 -3.05 27.84 6.71
C LEU A 482 -2.54 28.08 8.16
N PRO A 483 -3.28 27.58 9.16
CA PRO A 483 -2.88 27.66 10.56
C PRO A 483 -1.55 26.94 10.82
N ASP A 484 -0.78 27.46 11.77
CA ASP A 484 0.51 26.87 12.21
C ASP A 484 1.48 26.56 11.06
N SER A 485 1.46 27.42 10.04
CA SER A 485 2.22 27.22 8.80
C SER A 485 3.72 27.34 8.99
N PHE A 486 4.45 26.34 8.47
CA PHE A 486 5.90 26.42 8.28
C PHE A 486 6.26 27.51 7.26
N GLY A 487 7.29 28.30 7.53
CA GLY A 487 7.78 29.33 6.62
C GLY A 487 9.21 29.79 6.91
N PRO A 488 9.66 30.88 6.27
CA PRO A 488 11.03 31.38 6.40
C PRO A 488 11.49 31.67 7.84
N SER A 489 10.56 31.93 8.75
CA SER A 489 10.83 32.16 10.17
C SER A 489 11.25 30.91 10.94
N ASP A 490 10.93 29.71 10.44
CA ASP A 490 11.20 28.43 11.11
C ASP A 490 12.53 27.80 10.67
N LEU A 491 13.12 28.34 9.61
CA LEU A 491 14.46 28.00 9.15
C LEU A 491 15.46 28.92 9.86
N THR A 492 16.43 28.36 10.57
CA THR A 492 17.54 29.11 11.16
C THR A 492 18.26 29.89 10.05
N GLN A 493 18.29 31.21 10.18
CA GLN A 493 19.13 32.04 9.32
C GLN A 493 20.59 31.83 9.74
N GLU A 494 21.40 31.25 8.85
CA GLU A 494 22.88 31.25 8.97
C GLU A 494 23.47 32.62 8.63
#